data_AF-A0A2V2WFM0-F1
#
_entry.id   AF-A0A2V2WFM0-F1
#
_cell.length_a   1.000
_cell.length_b   1.000
_cell.length_c   1.000
_cell.angle_alpha   90.00
_cell.angle_beta   90.00
_cell.angle_gamma   90.00
#
_symmetry.space_group_name_H-M   'P 1'
#
loop_
_entity.id
_entity.type
_entity.pdbx_description
1 polymer ?
#
loop_
_entity_poly.entity_id
_entity_poly.type
_entity_poly.pdbx_seq_one_letter_code
_entity_poly.pdbx_strand_id
1 'polypeptide(L)'
;MRLNDFLTREPDGRGVVDTNRDVMPEEFFRDPNKYIRNKGALKEIQATGSYARMERNVRDEMDLEEVVRKLYKNGVDNLLGWSEAAANVKTSVHNSTKQSLDSAAEEARNLTTTIEAMKMEGCTSLCTMRGGAMWWKFPTAWSERKRGREWRWRRGNRNSHGRTRKLATPSKRMTLCGNPVHHLPG
;
A
#
# COMPACT_ATOMS: atom_id res chain seq x y z
N MET A 1 -12.69 -17.97 12.46
CA MET A 1 -13.31 -19.12 11.78
C MET A 1 -12.30 -20.24 11.85
N ARG A 2 -12.68 -21.43 12.34
CA ARG A 2 -11.77 -22.58 12.31
C ARG A 2 -11.76 -23.16 10.89
N LEU A 3 -10.68 -23.86 10.53
CA LEU A 3 -10.56 -24.49 9.22
C LEU A 3 -11.74 -25.43 8.94
N ASN A 4 -12.17 -26.20 9.94
CA ASN A 4 -13.26 -27.17 9.82
C ASN A 4 -14.59 -26.50 9.50
N ASP A 5 -14.88 -25.38 10.19
CA ASP A 5 -16.09 -24.57 9.93
C ASP A 5 -16.08 -24.02 8.51
N PHE A 6 -14.91 -23.58 8.05
CA PHE A 6 -14.72 -23.04 6.72
C PHE A 6 -14.90 -24.10 5.62
N LEU A 7 -14.29 -25.27 5.79
CA LEU A 7 -14.38 -26.39 4.87
C LEU A 7 -15.79 -26.98 4.80
N THR A 8 -16.61 -26.81 5.84
CA THR A 8 -18.02 -27.22 5.78
C THR A 8 -18.86 -26.20 5.02
N ARG A 9 -18.52 -24.91 5.13
CA ARG A 9 -19.31 -23.78 4.58
C ARG A 9 -19.02 -23.46 3.11
N GLU A 10 -17.76 -23.29 2.71
CA GLU A 10 -17.44 -22.77 1.35
C GLU A 10 -17.64 -23.78 0.21
N PRO A 11 -17.38 -25.10 0.39
CA PRO A 11 -17.74 -26.08 -0.63
C PRO A 11 -19.16 -26.66 -0.47
N ASP A 12 -19.98 -26.20 0.48
CA ASP A 12 -21.19 -26.91 0.94
C ASP A 12 -20.91 -28.39 1.31
N GLY A 13 -19.70 -28.69 1.81
CA GLY A 13 -19.21 -30.05 2.03
C GLY A 13 -18.86 -30.85 0.76
N ARG A 14 -19.01 -30.28 -0.45
CA ARG A 14 -18.65 -30.96 -1.71
C ARG A 14 -17.14 -31.04 -1.91
N GLY A 15 -16.60 -32.25 -1.98
CA GLY A 15 -15.22 -32.49 -2.38
C GLY A 15 -14.18 -32.33 -1.26
N VAL A 16 -14.63 -32.08 -0.02
CA VAL A 16 -13.84 -32.27 1.21
C VAL A 16 -14.01 -33.73 1.63
N VAL A 17 -12.91 -34.47 1.75
CA VAL A 17 -12.97 -35.87 2.22
C VAL A 17 -13.26 -35.86 3.72
N ASP A 18 -14.14 -36.72 4.21
CA ASP A 18 -14.54 -36.77 5.63
C ASP A 18 -13.36 -37.00 6.59
N THR A 19 -12.29 -37.66 6.13
CA THR A 19 -11.05 -37.85 6.91
C THR A 19 -10.22 -36.57 7.08
N ASN A 20 -10.52 -35.50 6.33
CA ASN A 20 -9.73 -34.27 6.31
C ASN A 20 -10.31 -33.17 7.23
N ARG A 21 -11.29 -33.53 8.07
CA ARG A 21 -11.95 -32.60 8.98
C ARG A 21 -11.11 -32.25 10.21
N ASP A 22 -9.95 -32.86 10.45
CA ASP A 22 -9.10 -32.57 11.61
C ASP A 22 -7.65 -32.19 11.23
N VAL A 23 -7.48 -31.62 10.03
CA VAL A 23 -6.16 -31.25 9.50
C VAL A 23 -5.68 -29.95 10.13
N MET A 24 -4.38 -29.88 10.44
CA MET A 24 -3.77 -28.62 10.89
C MET A 24 -3.83 -27.56 9.79
N PRO A 25 -4.23 -26.31 10.11
CA PRO A 25 -4.30 -25.22 9.14
C PRO A 25 -3.00 -25.05 8.35
N GLU A 26 -1.85 -25.10 9.01
CA GLU A 26 -0.54 -25.00 8.36
C GLU A 26 -0.32 -26.07 7.28
N GLU A 27 -0.70 -27.32 7.55
CA GLU A 27 -0.55 -28.42 6.60
C GLU A 27 -1.49 -28.26 5.41
N PHE A 28 -2.74 -27.86 5.67
CA PHE A 28 -3.74 -27.60 4.65
C PHE A 28 -3.30 -26.48 3.70
N PHE A 29 -2.85 -25.34 4.24
CA PHE A 29 -2.45 -24.19 3.42
C PHE A 29 -1.10 -24.37 2.71
N ARG A 30 -0.29 -25.38 3.09
CA ARG A 30 0.89 -25.80 2.31
C ARG A 30 0.52 -26.50 1.01
N ASP A 31 -0.47 -27.39 1.03
CA ASP A 31 -0.94 -28.06 -0.18
C ASP A 31 -2.44 -28.43 -0.11
N PRO A 32 -3.34 -27.49 -0.42
CA PRO A 32 -4.78 -27.71 -0.30
C PRO A 32 -5.32 -28.75 -1.31
N ASN A 33 -4.56 -29.05 -2.37
CA ASN A 33 -4.96 -30.06 -3.37
C ASN A 33 -4.98 -31.49 -2.82
N LYS A 34 -4.20 -31.76 -1.76
CA LYS A 34 -4.25 -33.05 -1.06
C LYS A 34 -5.60 -33.26 -0.37
N TYR A 35 -6.23 -32.17 0.06
CA TYR A 35 -7.42 -32.22 0.91
C TYR A 35 -8.72 -32.01 0.16
N ILE A 36 -8.69 -31.20 -0.91
CA ILE A 36 -9.84 -30.92 -1.78
C ILE A 36 -9.55 -31.49 -3.18
N ARG A 37 -10.16 -32.63 -3.50
CA ARG A 37 -9.95 -33.32 -4.79
C ARG A 37 -10.63 -32.60 -5.95
N ASN A 38 -11.75 -31.93 -5.68
CA ASN A 38 -12.48 -31.20 -6.71
C ASN A 38 -11.76 -29.88 -7.00
N LYS A 39 -11.05 -29.84 -8.13
CA LYS A 39 -10.30 -28.65 -8.60
C LYS A 39 -11.19 -27.43 -8.84
N GLY A 40 -12.46 -27.61 -9.21
CA GLY A 40 -13.42 -26.52 -9.39
C GLY A 40 -13.79 -25.89 -8.05
N ALA A 41 -14.19 -26.72 -7.09
CA ALA A 41 -14.52 -26.28 -5.74
C ALA A 41 -13.32 -25.61 -5.05
N LEU A 42 -12.11 -26.15 -5.20
CA LEU A 42 -10.91 -25.52 -4.64
C LEU A 42 -10.67 -24.12 -5.22
N LYS A 43 -10.87 -23.93 -6.53
CA LYS A 43 -10.73 -22.60 -7.16
C LYS A 43 -11.80 -21.63 -6.68
N GLU A 44 -13.04 -22.09 -6.52
CA GLU A 44 -14.13 -21.29 -5.97
C GLU A 44 -13.81 -20.84 -4.55
N ILE A 45 -13.36 -21.77 -3.69
CA ILE A 45 -12.91 -21.49 -2.32
C ILE A 45 -11.75 -20.48 -2.32
N GLN A 46 -10.73 -20.69 -3.15
CA GLN A 46 -9.56 -19.79 -3.22
C GLN A 46 -9.91 -18.38 -3.69
N ALA A 47 -11.00 -18.21 -4.44
CA ALA A 47 -11.48 -16.90 -4.86
C ALA A 47 -12.18 -16.12 -3.72
N THR A 48 -12.48 -16.78 -2.59
CA THR A 48 -13.18 -16.15 -1.47
C THR A 48 -12.25 -15.29 -0.61
N GLY A 49 -12.78 -14.19 -0.09
CA GLY A 49 -12.05 -13.35 0.87
C GLY A 49 -11.81 -14.05 2.22
N SER A 50 -12.68 -15.00 2.60
CA SER A 50 -12.52 -15.83 3.78
C SER A 50 -11.28 -16.72 3.67
N TYR A 51 -11.06 -17.38 2.52
CA TYR A 51 -9.83 -18.13 2.25
C TYR A 51 -8.59 -17.27 2.40
N ALA A 52 -8.55 -16.13 1.70
CA ALA A 52 -7.39 -15.23 1.71
C ALA A 52 -7.05 -14.73 3.12
N ARG A 53 -8.08 -14.47 3.95
CA ARG A 53 -7.88 -14.04 5.34
C ARG A 53 -7.28 -15.15 6.21
N MET A 54 -7.76 -16.39 6.08
CA MET A 54 -7.21 -17.50 6.84
C MET A 54 -5.81 -17.89 6.37
N GLU A 55 -5.59 -17.97 5.06
CA GLU A 55 -4.27 -18.26 4.50
C GLU A 55 -3.25 -17.25 5.00
N ARG A 56 -3.60 -15.96 5.00
CA ARG A 56 -2.74 -14.91 5.57
C ARG A 56 -2.45 -15.13 7.05
N ASN A 57 -3.48 -15.36 7.87
CA ASN A 57 -3.29 -15.57 9.30
C ASN A 57 -2.37 -16.77 9.58
N VAL A 58 -2.54 -17.87 8.87
CA VAL A 58 -1.72 -19.07 9.02
C VAL A 58 -0.28 -18.82 8.57
N ARG A 59 -0.07 -18.09 7.46
CA ARG A 59 1.27 -17.69 7.03
C ARG A 59 1.95 -16.76 8.04
N ASP A 60 1.22 -15.77 8.56
CA ASP A 60 1.74 -14.85 9.57
C ASP A 60 2.14 -15.62 10.86
N GLU A 61 1.36 -16.64 11.25
CA GLU A 61 1.70 -17.53 12.38
C GLU A 61 2.94 -18.38 12.12
N MET A 62 3.05 -18.99 10.93
CA MET A 62 4.24 -19.76 10.53
C MET A 62 5.51 -18.90 10.50
N ASP A 63 5.41 -17.65 10.02
CA ASP A 63 6.53 -16.70 10.00
C ASP A 63 6.97 -16.34 11.42
N LEU A 64 6.02 -16.11 12.34
CA LEU A 64 6.31 -15.88 13.76
C LEU A 64 6.97 -17.10 14.41
N GLU A 65 6.48 -18.30 14.12
CA GLU A 65 7.05 -19.54 14.66
C GLU A 65 8.49 -19.74 14.18
N GLU A 66 8.80 -19.40 12.92
CA GLU A 66 10.17 -19.41 12.41
C GLU A 66 11.06 -18.38 13.15
N VAL A 67 10.54 -17.18 13.42
CA VAL A 67 11.24 -16.16 14.21
C VAL A 67 11.52 -16.66 15.62
N VAL A 68 10.53 -17.26 16.30
CA VAL A 68 10.70 -17.87 17.63
C VAL A 68 11.77 -18.95 17.59
N ARG A 69 11.75 -19.84 16.59
CA ARG A 69 12.77 -20.88 16.41
C ARG A 69 14.17 -20.29 16.21
N LYS A 70 14.30 -19.17 15.48
CA LYS A 70 15.58 -18.45 15.33
C LYS A 70 16.05 -17.82 16.63
N LEU A 71 15.15 -17.19 17.38
CA LEU A 71 15.46 -16.60 18.69
C LEU A 71 15.94 -17.68 19.68
N TYR A 72 15.28 -18.83 19.70
CA TYR A 72 15.70 -19.97 20.52
C TYR A 72 17.12 -20.43 20.17
N LYS A 73 17.43 -20.59 18.88
CA LYS A 73 18.79 -20.93 18.41
C LYS A 73 19.85 -19.88 18.80
N ASN A 74 19.42 -18.64 19.03
CA ASN A 74 20.29 -17.54 19.45
C ASN A 74 20.36 -17.38 20.98
N GLY A 75 19.83 -18.33 21.76
CA GLY A 75 19.89 -18.33 23.22
C GLY A 75 18.75 -17.58 23.92
N VAL A 76 17.69 -17.19 23.19
CA VAL A 76 16.47 -16.61 23.78
C VAL A 76 15.50 -17.76 24.11
N ASP A 77 15.85 -18.52 25.15
CA ASP A 77 15.11 -19.73 25.57
C ASP A 77 14.39 -19.59 26.92
N ASN A 78 14.59 -18.47 27.62
CA ASN A 78 14.06 -18.22 28.95
C ASN A 78 13.46 -16.81 29.09
N LEU A 79 12.70 -16.58 30.16
CA LEU A 79 11.96 -15.33 30.39
C LEU A 79 12.87 -14.09 30.43
N LEU A 80 14.09 -14.22 30.96
CA LEU A 80 15.07 -13.14 31.01
C LEU A 80 15.54 -12.79 29.60
N GLY A 81 15.92 -13.80 28.80
CA GLY A 81 16.31 -13.62 27.40
C GLY A 81 15.20 -12.95 26.56
N TRP A 82 13.94 -13.31 26.78
CA TRP A 82 12.80 -12.64 26.12
C TRP A 82 12.67 -11.18 26.54
N SER A 83 12.88 -10.87 27.82
CA SER A 83 12.83 -9.50 28.35
C SER A 83 13.96 -8.64 27.77
N GLU A 84 15.18 -9.19 27.69
CA GLU A 84 16.34 -8.53 27.08
C GLU A 84 16.13 -8.32 25.58
N ALA A 85 15.67 -9.34 24.85
CA ALA A 85 15.38 -9.24 23.42
C ALA A 85 14.32 -8.16 23.14
N ALA A 86 13.24 -8.13 23.92
CA ALA A 86 12.21 -7.10 23.80
C ALA A 86 12.75 -5.69 24.08
N ALA A 87 13.58 -5.53 25.12
CA ALA A 87 14.25 -4.26 25.41
C ALA A 87 15.17 -3.81 24.27
N ASN A 88 15.96 -4.74 23.71
CA ASN A 88 16.87 -4.47 22.60
C ASN A 88 16.13 -4.07 21.31
N VAL A 89 15.02 -4.75 20.99
CA VAL A 89 14.18 -4.35 19.85
C VAL A 89 13.59 -2.97 20.07
N LYS A 90 13.09 -2.69 21.29
CA LYS A 90 12.52 -1.37 21.63
C LYS A 90 13.53 -0.24 21.50
N THR A 91 14.75 -0.42 22.01
CA THR A 91 15.81 0.59 21.90
C THR A 91 16.27 0.77 20.45
N SER A 92 16.40 -0.32 19.69
CA SER A 92 16.75 -0.27 18.26
C SER A 92 15.72 0.52 17.46
N VAL A 93 14.42 0.21 17.60
CA VAL A 93 13.34 0.91 16.90
C VAL A 93 13.33 2.39 17.26
N HIS A 94 13.42 2.71 18.56
CA HIS A 94 13.48 4.09 19.03
C HIS A 94 14.63 4.87 18.39
N ASN A 95 15.83 4.28 18.36
CA ASN A 95 17.01 4.92 17.76
C ASN A 95 16.86 5.12 16.26
N SER A 96 16.35 4.12 15.52
CA SER A 96 16.08 4.26 14.08
C SER A 96 15.02 5.32 13.80
N THR A 97 13.94 5.37 14.58
CA THR A 97 12.89 6.41 14.45
C THR A 97 13.46 7.79 14.71
N LYS A 98 14.27 7.95 15.77
CA LYS A 98 14.93 9.22 16.09
C LYS A 98 15.81 9.68 14.93
N GLN A 99 16.71 8.82 14.44
CA GLN A 99 17.58 9.14 13.30
C GLN A 99 16.79 9.55 12.05
N SER A 100 15.67 8.87 11.79
CA SER A 100 14.79 9.20 10.65
C SER A 100 14.16 10.59 10.81
N LEU A 101 13.67 10.92 12.01
CA LEU A 101 13.07 12.22 12.30
C LEU A 101 14.09 13.36 12.30
N ASP A 102 15.28 13.13 12.88
CA ASP A 102 16.37 14.09 12.88
C ASP A 102 16.80 14.40 11.42
N SER A 103 16.92 13.37 10.57
CA SER A 103 17.20 13.55 9.14
C SER A 103 16.12 14.34 8.42
N ALA A 104 14.84 14.05 8.67
CA ALA A 104 13.73 14.78 8.05
C ALA A 104 13.68 16.25 8.51
N ALA A 105 14.00 16.51 9.78
CA ALA A 105 14.07 17.86 10.33
C ALA A 105 15.22 18.67 9.70
N GLU A 106 16.38 18.07 9.51
CA GLU A 106 17.51 18.71 8.83
C GLU A 106 17.22 19.01 7.35
N GLU A 107 16.57 18.08 6.64
CA GLU A 107 16.12 18.34 5.26
C GLU A 107 15.14 19.53 5.20
N ALA A 108 14.18 19.59 6.12
CA ALA A 108 13.22 20.70 6.21
C ALA A 108 13.88 22.05 6.53
N ARG A 109 14.91 22.05 7.39
CA ARG A 109 15.72 23.26 7.69
C ARG A 109 16.46 23.75 6.47
N ASN A 110 17.15 22.86 5.76
CA ASN A 110 17.88 23.20 4.54
C ASN A 110 16.96 23.78 3.46
N LEU A 111 15.76 23.24 3.30
CA LEU A 111 14.75 23.79 2.40
C LEU A 111 14.30 25.19 2.82
N THR A 112 14.03 25.40 4.11
CA THR A 112 13.64 26.71 4.66
C THR A 112 14.73 27.76 4.40
N THR A 113 15.99 27.45 4.72
CA THR A 113 17.13 28.34 4.47
C THR A 113 17.32 28.63 2.99
N THR A 114 17.12 27.64 2.11
CA THR A 114 17.18 27.84 0.65
C THR A 114 16.07 28.77 0.17
N ILE A 115 14.85 28.63 0.68
CA ILE A 115 13.72 29.51 0.35
C ILE A 115 13.97 30.94 0.85
N GLU A 116 14.49 31.10 2.06
CA GLU A 116 14.84 32.40 2.64
C GLU A 116 15.94 33.11 1.84
N ALA A 117 17.00 32.39 1.46
CA ALA A 117 18.06 32.93 0.61
C ALA A 117 17.53 33.38 -0.77
N MET A 118 16.66 32.57 -1.40
CA MET A 118 16.01 32.94 -2.67
C MET A 118 15.12 34.19 -2.54
N LYS A 119 14.44 34.36 -1.40
CA LYS A 119 13.64 35.58 -1.13
C LYS A 119 14.54 36.81 -0.99
N MET A 120 15.71 36.69 -0.36
CA MET A 120 16.67 37.78 -0.20
C MET A 120 17.35 38.20 -1.52
N GLU A 121 17.72 37.25 -2.39
CA GLU A 121 18.26 37.56 -3.73
C GLU A 121 17.23 38.27 -4.64
N GLY A 122 15.94 37.97 -4.48
CA GLY A 122 14.87 38.68 -5.19
C GLY A 122 14.66 40.14 -4.74
N CYS A 123 15.20 40.53 -3.59
CA CYS A 123 15.05 41.86 -3.00
C CYS A 123 16.20 42.83 -3.32
N THR A 124 17.29 42.39 -3.98
CA THR A 124 18.34 43.30 -4.46
C THR A 124 17.92 44.01 -5.75
N SER A 125 17.00 44.98 -5.66
CA SER A 125 16.80 45.97 -6.71
C SER A 125 17.97 46.95 -6.70
N LEU A 126 18.92 46.78 -7.63
CA LEU A 126 20.04 47.70 -7.79
C LEU A 126 19.55 48.98 -8.49
N CYS A 127 19.30 50.04 -7.72
CA CYS A 127 18.94 51.36 -8.27
C CYS A 127 20.17 52.03 -8.91
N THR A 128 20.29 51.98 -10.24
CA THR A 128 21.19 52.89 -10.96
C THR A 128 20.43 54.15 -11.37
N MET A 129 20.73 55.27 -10.72
CA MET A 129 20.24 56.58 -11.13
C MET A 129 21.11 57.13 -12.26
N ARG A 130 20.63 57.10 -13.50
CA ARG A 130 21.22 57.85 -14.61
C ARG A 130 20.13 58.55 -15.41
N GLY A 131 20.04 59.87 -15.29
CA GLY A 131 19.26 60.71 -16.20
C GLY A 131 17.77 60.89 -15.88
N GLY A 132 17.38 60.99 -14.61
CA GLY A 132 16.08 61.60 -14.24
C GLY A 132 14.81 60.80 -14.56
N ALA A 133 14.90 59.51 -14.89
CA ALA A 133 13.75 58.62 -14.97
C ALA A 133 13.96 57.41 -14.05
N MET A 134 13.03 57.17 -13.13
CA MET A 134 13.05 56.03 -12.21
C MET A 134 12.39 54.83 -12.88
N TRP A 135 13.18 53.80 -13.22
CA TRP A 135 12.68 52.58 -13.85
C TRP A 135 12.77 51.41 -12.89
N TRP A 136 11.61 50.91 -12.44
CA TRP A 136 11.53 49.73 -11.59
C TRP A 136 11.59 48.47 -12.45
N LYS A 137 12.68 47.70 -12.36
CA LYS A 137 12.69 46.34 -12.88
C LYS A 137 12.36 45.37 -11.75
N PHE A 138 11.13 44.87 -11.75
CA PHE A 138 10.73 43.75 -10.90
C PHE A 138 11.31 42.45 -11.51
N PRO A 139 12.11 41.65 -10.77
CA PRO A 139 12.53 40.34 -11.25
C PRO A 139 11.33 39.37 -11.22
N THR A 140 10.86 38.96 -12.39
CA THR A 140 9.87 37.88 -12.54
C THR A 140 10.54 36.51 -12.35
N ALA A 141 11.02 36.20 -11.15
CA ALA A 141 11.67 34.91 -10.87
C ALA A 141 10.69 33.80 -10.40
N TRP A 142 9.42 34.13 -10.14
CA TRP A 142 8.44 33.16 -9.63
C TRP A 142 7.77 32.31 -10.73
N SER A 143 7.77 32.75 -11.99
CA SER A 143 7.04 32.09 -13.07
C SER A 143 7.78 30.93 -13.77
N GLU A 144 9.12 30.82 -13.64
CA GLU A 144 9.88 29.89 -14.49
C GLU A 144 10.16 28.50 -13.89
N ARG A 145 9.99 28.28 -12.57
CA ARG A 145 10.28 26.97 -11.94
C ARG A 145 9.08 26.01 -11.79
N LYS A 146 7.91 26.32 -12.37
CA LYS A 146 6.81 25.34 -12.49
C LYS A 146 6.90 24.44 -13.73
N ARG A 147 7.96 24.53 -14.54
CA ARG A 147 8.26 23.56 -15.60
C ARG A 147 9.60 22.85 -15.33
N GLY A 148 9.61 21.91 -14.38
CA GLY A 148 10.81 21.11 -14.17
C GLY A 148 10.95 20.53 -12.78
N ARG A 149 9.95 19.74 -12.36
CA ARG A 149 10.05 18.61 -11.43
C ARG A 149 8.64 18.10 -11.20
N GLU A 150 8.12 17.44 -12.23
CA GLU A 150 6.98 16.54 -12.09
C GLU A 150 7.40 15.45 -11.11
N TRP A 151 6.79 15.43 -9.93
CA TRP A 151 6.86 14.29 -9.03
C TRP A 151 6.19 13.11 -9.74
N ARG A 152 7.01 12.29 -10.39
CA ARG A 152 6.56 11.00 -10.91
C ARG A 152 6.20 10.14 -9.71
N TRP A 153 4.94 10.15 -9.32
CA TRP A 153 4.35 9.13 -8.47
C TRP A 153 4.54 7.79 -9.21
N ARG A 154 5.57 7.02 -8.85
CA ARG A 154 5.64 5.62 -9.24
C ARG A 154 4.60 4.87 -8.43
N ARG A 155 3.36 4.92 -8.91
CA ARG A 155 2.31 4.02 -8.47
C ARG A 155 2.76 2.60 -8.85
N GLY A 156 2.96 1.77 -7.83
CA GLY A 156 3.30 0.36 -7.97
C GLY A 156 2.33 -0.36 -8.90
N ASN A 157 2.93 -1.20 -9.72
CA ASN A 157 2.37 -2.08 -10.73
C ASN A 157 1.17 -2.90 -10.22
N ARG A 158 0.02 -2.78 -10.91
CA ARG A 158 -0.96 -3.85 -11.04
C ARG A 158 -1.35 -3.99 -12.51
N ASN A 159 -0.90 -5.10 -13.06
CA ASN A 159 -1.58 -5.94 -14.04
C ASN A 159 -1.80 -5.37 -15.44
N SER A 160 -0.93 -5.84 -16.34
CA SER A 160 -1.30 -6.63 -17.53
C SER A 160 -2.78 -6.61 -17.92
N HIS A 161 -3.08 -6.17 -19.15
CA HIS A 161 -3.74 -6.95 -20.21
C HIS A 161 -3.99 -6.06 -21.45
N GLY A 162 -3.71 -6.60 -22.64
CA GLY A 162 -4.54 -6.35 -23.83
C GLY A 162 -4.29 -5.12 -24.72
N ARG A 163 -3.32 -5.24 -25.63
CA ARG A 163 -3.37 -4.86 -27.07
C ARG A 163 -4.47 -3.85 -27.49
N THR A 164 -4.14 -2.56 -27.58
CA THR A 164 -4.98 -1.55 -28.25
C THR A 164 -4.82 -1.62 -29.77
N ARG A 165 -5.85 -2.12 -30.47
CA ARG A 165 -6.10 -1.75 -31.88
C ARG A 165 -6.84 -0.41 -31.90
N LYS A 166 -6.41 0.47 -32.80
CA LYS A 166 -7.03 1.76 -33.10
C LYS A 166 -8.51 1.58 -33.50
N LEU A 167 -9.39 2.45 -33.02
CA LEU A 167 -10.61 2.81 -33.73
C LEU A 167 -10.87 4.31 -33.64
N ALA A 168 -11.25 4.85 -34.78
CA ALA A 168 -11.48 6.24 -35.09
C ALA A 168 -12.88 6.72 -34.65
N THR A 169 -12.97 8.04 -34.43
CA THR A 169 -14.16 8.93 -34.47
C THR A 169 -15.38 8.62 -33.57
N PRO A 170 -15.78 9.56 -32.69
CA PRO A 170 -17.06 9.46 -32.00
C PRO A 170 -18.21 9.91 -32.93
N SER A 171 -19.16 9.01 -33.18
CA SER A 171 -20.44 9.37 -33.82
C SER A 171 -21.46 9.82 -32.77
N LYS A 172 -22.18 10.87 -33.15
CA LYS A 172 -23.09 11.69 -32.38
C LYS A 172 -24.46 11.01 -32.29
N ARG A 173 -24.89 10.52 -31.12
CA ARG A 173 -26.32 10.31 -30.78
C ARG A 173 -26.48 10.00 -29.29
N MET A 174 -26.97 10.97 -28.52
CA MET A 174 -27.60 10.75 -27.21
C MET A 174 -29.10 10.98 -27.40
N THR A 175 -29.88 9.91 -27.37
CA THR A 175 -31.32 9.97 -27.15
C THR A 175 -31.55 9.70 -25.67
N LEU A 176 -32.03 10.71 -24.94
CA LEU A 176 -32.50 10.59 -23.56
C LEU A 176 -33.87 9.90 -23.59
N CYS A 177 -33.97 8.70 -23.02
CA CYS A 177 -35.24 8.10 -22.62
C CYS A 177 -35.28 8.06 -21.09
N GLY A 178 -35.97 9.04 -20.50
CA GLY A 178 -36.42 8.97 -19.11
C GLY A 178 -37.77 8.24 -19.05
N ASN A 179 -37.90 7.29 -18.14
CA ASN A 179 -39.18 6.63 -17.86
C ASN A 179 -40.06 7.55 -17.00
N PRO A 180 -41.34 7.79 -17.33
CA PRO A 180 -42.28 8.43 -16.43
C PRO A 180 -42.89 7.43 -15.43
N VAL A 181 -42.94 7.82 -14.16
CA VAL A 181 -43.62 7.11 -13.07
C VAL A 181 -45.12 7.43 -13.14
N HIS A 182 -45.97 6.41 -13.24
CA HIS A 182 -47.42 6.57 -13.14
C HIS A 182 -47.87 6.45 -11.68
N HIS A 183 -48.56 7.47 -11.18
CA HIS A 183 -49.36 7.39 -9.95
C HIS A 183 -50.79 6.92 -10.30
N LEU A 184 -51.32 5.98 -9.54
CA LEU A 184 -52.72 5.53 -9.62
C LEU A 184 -53.60 6.42 -8.73
N PRO A 185 -54.82 6.81 -9.17
CA PRO A 185 -55.75 7.55 -8.32
C PRO A 185 -56.61 6.61 -7.48
N GLY A 186 -57.01 7.11 -6.29
CA GLY A 186 -58.20 6.67 -5.57
C GLY A 186 -59.43 7.44 -6.00
#